data_AF-A0A8S9BET3-F1
#
_entry.id   AF-A0A8S9BET3-F1
#
_cell.length_a   1.000
_cell.length_b   1.000
_cell.length_c   1.000
_cell.angle_alpha   90.00
_cell.angle_beta   90.00
_cell.angle_gamma   90.00
#
_symmetry.space_group_name_H-M   'P 1'
#
loop_
_entity.id
_entity.type
_entity.pdbx_description
1 polymer ?
#
loop_
_entity_poly.entity_id
_entity_poly.type
_entity_poly.pdbx_seq_one_letter_code
_entity_poly.pdbx_strand_id
1 'polypeptide(L)'
;MLFNAPKLLLLGLISSVSAQAASNCSVKGYDNGKHLAYYVDKNITTPAACKAFCLSSTVAKCSSFAVGGGCLLYNVPVNGNVVAMNTSTFTFWDEACTV
;
A
#
# COMPACT_ATOMS: atom_id res chain seq x y z
N MET A 1 44.32 42.64 -21.39
CA MET A 1 44.27 41.17 -21.29
C MET A 1 42.90 40.82 -20.73
N LEU A 2 41.89 40.69 -21.60
CA LEU A 2 41.12 39.47 -21.86
C LEU A 2 40.64 38.72 -20.60
N PHE A 3 39.31 38.68 -20.46
CA PHE A 3 38.48 37.98 -19.48
C PHE A 3 38.75 36.47 -19.43
N ASN A 4 38.69 35.84 -18.24
CA ASN A 4 38.46 34.39 -18.17
C ASN A 4 37.55 34.03 -16.96
N ALA A 5 36.55 33.20 -17.25
CA ALA A 5 35.28 33.07 -16.56
C ALA A 5 35.31 32.30 -15.21
N PRO A 6 34.30 32.47 -14.33
CA PRO A 6 34.14 31.63 -13.16
C PRO A 6 33.65 30.25 -13.58
N LYS A 7 34.35 29.21 -13.12
CA LYS A 7 33.96 27.81 -13.28
C LYS A 7 32.58 27.58 -12.68
N LEU A 8 31.57 27.46 -13.54
CA LEU A 8 30.23 27.03 -13.19
C LEU A 8 30.29 25.55 -12.79
N LEU A 9 30.26 25.28 -11.48
CA LEU A 9 30.06 23.93 -10.94
C LEU A 9 28.58 23.57 -11.10
N LEU A 10 28.24 22.81 -12.14
CA LEU A 10 26.96 22.12 -12.26
C LEU A 10 26.92 20.98 -11.23
N LEU A 11 26.25 21.19 -10.09
CA LEU A 11 25.82 20.08 -9.24
C LEU A 11 24.65 19.35 -9.95
N GLY A 12 24.96 18.20 -10.55
CA GLY A 12 23.93 17.30 -11.09
C GLY A 12 23.06 16.75 -9.97
N LEU A 13 21.79 17.12 -9.96
CA LEU A 13 20.75 16.49 -9.14
C LEU A 13 20.53 15.07 -9.67
N ILE A 14 21.13 14.09 -8.99
CA ILE A 14 20.87 12.68 -9.24
C ILE A 14 19.52 12.37 -8.58
N SER A 15 18.43 12.47 -9.35
CA SER A 15 17.11 12.04 -8.89
C SER A 15 17.10 10.52 -8.80
N SER A 16 17.33 9.98 -7.60
CA SER A 16 17.16 8.56 -7.29
C SER A 16 15.69 8.19 -7.43
N VAL A 17 15.27 7.75 -8.61
CA VAL A 17 13.93 7.17 -8.79
C VAL A 17 13.99 5.75 -8.21
N SER A 18 13.70 5.62 -6.92
CA SER A 18 13.47 4.31 -6.32
C SER A 18 12.25 3.68 -7.00
N ALA A 19 12.47 2.57 -7.71
CA ALA A 19 11.39 1.78 -8.32
C ALA A 19 10.50 1.23 -7.19
N GLN A 20 9.46 1.98 -6.82
CA GLN A 20 8.44 1.48 -5.92
C GLN A 20 7.74 0.33 -6.62
N ALA A 21 7.75 -0.86 -6.02
CA ALA A 21 6.95 -1.97 -6.52
C ALA A 21 5.50 -1.49 -6.72
N ALA A 22 4.89 -1.86 -7.84
CA ALA A 22 3.52 -1.44 -8.14
C ALA A 22 2.58 -1.93 -7.02
N SER A 23 1.98 -0.99 -6.31
CA SER A 23 1.01 -1.30 -5.25
C SER A 23 -0.28 -1.88 -5.85
N ASN A 24 -0.85 -2.87 -5.19
CA ASN A 24 -2.10 -3.51 -5.59
C ASN A 24 -3.27 -2.77 -4.94
N CYS A 25 -3.97 -1.93 -5.71
CA CYS A 25 -4.87 -0.92 -5.15
C CYS A 25 -6.36 -1.13 -5.41
N SER A 26 -6.79 -2.34 -5.77
CA SER A 26 -8.21 -2.75 -5.79
C SER A 26 -8.33 -4.20 -6.27
N VAL A 27 -7.78 -5.15 -5.51
CA VAL A 27 -7.81 -6.56 -5.90
C VAL A 27 -9.04 -7.23 -5.29
N LYS A 28 -10.04 -7.57 -6.12
CA LYS A 28 -11.14 -8.42 -5.67
C LYS A 28 -10.66 -9.86 -5.51
N GLY A 29 -10.90 -10.47 -4.35
CA GLY A 29 -10.40 -11.82 -4.09
C GLY A 29 -10.62 -12.27 -2.66
N TYR A 30 -9.95 -13.35 -2.28
CA TYR A 30 -9.86 -13.85 -0.91
C TYR A 30 -8.39 -14.04 -0.56
N ASP A 31 -8.04 -13.95 0.72
CA ASP A 31 -6.71 -14.39 1.15
C ASP A 31 -6.54 -15.88 0.85
N ASN A 32 -5.30 -16.30 0.62
CA ASN A 32 -4.98 -17.68 0.25
C ASN A 32 -4.90 -18.64 1.45
N GLY A 33 -5.31 -18.20 2.64
CA GLY A 33 -5.27 -18.98 3.89
C GLY A 33 -3.88 -19.13 4.53
N LYS A 34 -2.80 -18.65 3.90
CA LYS A 34 -1.43 -18.76 4.45
C LYS A 34 -1.07 -17.60 5.38
N HIS A 35 -1.57 -16.40 5.07
CA HIS A 35 -1.40 -15.21 5.90
C HIS A 35 -2.77 -14.62 6.21
N LEU A 36 -3.38 -15.14 7.27
CA LEU A 36 -4.70 -14.70 7.73
C LEU A 36 -4.66 -13.25 8.23
N ALA A 37 -5.81 -12.59 8.18
CA ALA A 37 -5.99 -11.29 8.80
C ALA A 37 -5.65 -11.39 10.30
N TYR A 38 -4.75 -10.56 10.78
CA TYR A 38 -4.40 -10.55 12.21
C TYR A 38 -5.37 -9.69 13.03
N TYR A 39 -6.19 -8.89 12.35
CA TYR A 39 -7.19 -8.04 12.97
C TYR A 39 -8.42 -7.94 12.06
N VAL A 40 -9.60 -7.96 12.69
CA VAL A 40 -10.91 -7.89 12.03
C VAL A 40 -11.80 -6.91 12.79
N ASP A 41 -12.33 -5.91 12.10
CA ASP A 41 -13.34 -5.00 12.66
C ASP A 41 -14.53 -4.87 11.71
N LYS A 42 -15.67 -5.40 12.14
CA LYS A 42 -16.93 -5.39 11.39
C LYS A 42 -17.60 -4.02 11.30
N ASN A 43 -17.19 -3.06 12.14
CA ASN A 43 -17.80 -1.72 12.17
C ASN A 43 -17.14 -0.77 11.16
N ILE A 44 -15.92 -1.08 10.71
CA ILE A 44 -15.22 -0.32 9.68
C ILE A 44 -15.54 -0.95 8.32
N THR A 45 -16.44 -0.31 7.56
CA THR A 45 -16.99 -0.88 6.32
C THR A 45 -16.60 -0.12 5.04
N THR A 46 -15.79 0.94 5.15
CA THR A 46 -15.30 1.71 4.01
C THR A 46 -13.80 1.55 3.81
N PRO A 47 -13.30 1.53 2.55
CA PRO A 47 -11.87 1.46 2.27
C PRO A 47 -11.08 2.59 2.93
N ALA A 48 -11.59 3.83 2.87
CA ALA A 48 -10.95 5.00 3.48
C ALA A 48 -10.79 4.87 5.00
N ALA A 49 -11.82 4.42 5.71
CA ALA A 49 -11.73 4.22 7.16
C ALA A 49 -10.82 3.03 7.52
N CYS A 50 -10.85 1.95 6.74
CA CYS A 50 -9.97 0.79 6.95
C CYS A 50 -8.50 1.14 6.70
N LYS A 51 -8.21 1.96 5.67
CA LYS A 51 -6.89 2.53 5.44
C LYS A 51 -6.44 3.41 6.60
N ALA A 52 -7.28 4.36 7.02
CA ALA A 52 -6.95 5.24 8.14
C ALA A 52 -6.63 4.44 9.42
N PHE A 53 -7.37 3.36 9.65
CA PHE A 53 -7.10 2.46 10.75
C PHE A 53 -5.80 1.68 10.55
N CYS A 54 -5.53 1.12 9.36
CA CYS A 54 -4.28 0.46 9.00
C CYS A 54 -3.04 1.34 9.23
N LEU A 55 -3.16 2.66 9.01
CA LEU A 55 -2.10 3.66 9.26
C LEU A 55 -2.00 4.12 10.72
N SER A 56 -2.88 3.65 11.61
CA SER A 56 -2.85 4.01 13.03
C SER A 56 -1.66 3.35 13.74
N SER A 57 -1.10 4.05 14.73
CA SER A 57 -0.03 3.54 15.58
C SER A 57 -0.40 2.26 16.34
N THR A 58 -1.70 2.02 16.58
CA THR A 58 -2.22 0.81 17.24
C THR A 58 -2.06 -0.46 16.41
N VAL A 59 -1.88 -0.34 15.09
CA VAL A 59 -1.76 -1.45 14.15
C VAL A 59 -0.59 -1.23 13.17
N ALA A 60 0.53 -0.71 13.68
CA ALA A 60 1.72 -0.33 12.90
C ALA A 60 2.38 -1.43 12.05
N LYS A 61 1.95 -2.70 12.19
CA LYS A 61 2.39 -3.82 11.34
C LYS A 61 1.50 -4.05 10.12
N CYS A 62 0.47 -3.23 9.91
CA CYS A 62 -0.37 -3.33 8.73
C CYS A 62 0.48 -3.12 7.47
N SER A 63 0.25 -3.93 6.45
CA SER A 63 0.92 -3.80 5.14
C SER A 63 -0.08 -3.92 3.99
N SER A 64 -1.22 -4.56 4.24
CA SER A 64 -2.39 -4.51 3.37
C SER A 64 -3.68 -4.65 4.18
N PHE A 65 -4.79 -4.29 3.56
CA PHE A 65 -6.11 -4.40 4.17
C PHE A 65 -7.16 -4.84 3.15
N ALA A 66 -8.31 -5.32 3.64
CA ALA A 66 -9.46 -5.65 2.82
C ALA A 66 -10.76 -5.15 3.41
N VAL A 67 -11.74 -4.91 2.54
CA VAL A 67 -13.10 -4.50 2.91
C VAL A 67 -14.12 -5.31 2.10
N GLY A 68 -15.08 -5.91 2.80
CA GLY A 68 -16.14 -6.74 2.20
C GLY A 68 -17.23 -7.19 3.17
N GLY A 69 -17.59 -6.32 4.12
CA GLY A 69 -18.44 -6.64 5.28
C GLY A 69 -17.78 -6.31 6.63
N GLY A 70 -16.54 -5.83 6.58
CA GLY A 70 -15.71 -5.39 7.69
C GLY A 70 -14.30 -5.12 7.19
N CYS A 71 -13.48 -4.49 8.02
CA CYS A 71 -12.08 -4.21 7.78
C CYS A 71 -11.23 -5.38 8.25
N LEU A 72 -10.41 -5.92 7.36
CA LEU A 72 -9.45 -6.97 7.63
C LEU A 72 -8.05 -6.37 7.47
N LEU A 73 -7.18 -6.50 8.47
CA LEU A 73 -5.79 -6.05 8.37
C LEU A 73 -4.82 -7.23 8.29
N TYR A 74 -3.83 -7.09 7.42
CA TYR A 74 -2.79 -8.08 7.16
C TYR A 74 -1.42 -7.45 7.35
N ASN A 75 -0.46 -8.25 7.82
CA ASN A 75 0.93 -7.84 8.02
C ASN A 75 1.84 -8.26 6.86
N VAL A 76 1.22 -8.52 5.70
CA VAL A 76 1.86 -8.86 4.45
C VAL A 76 1.21 -8.01 3.35
N PRO A 77 1.91 -7.72 2.25
CA PRO A 77 1.30 -7.06 1.09
C PRO A 77 0.25 -7.97 0.43
N VAL A 78 -0.58 -7.38 -0.44
CA VAL A 78 -1.57 -8.09 -1.26
C VAL A 78 -0.90 -9.11 -2.18
N ASN A 79 0.25 -8.73 -2.76
CA ASN A 79 1.00 -9.60 -3.67
C ASN A 79 1.44 -10.89 -2.96
N GLY A 80 1.03 -12.04 -3.50
CA GLY A 80 1.30 -13.35 -2.92
C GLY A 80 0.40 -13.73 -1.74
N ASN A 81 -0.47 -12.85 -1.24
CA ASN A 81 -1.46 -13.16 -0.22
C ASN A 81 -2.86 -13.41 -0.79
N VAL A 82 -3.24 -12.72 -1.86
CA VAL A 82 -4.62 -12.73 -2.38
C VAL A 82 -4.76 -13.60 -3.62
N VAL A 83 -5.79 -14.46 -3.64
CA VAL A 83 -6.27 -15.13 -4.84
C VAL A 83 -7.35 -14.26 -5.48
N ALA A 84 -7.04 -13.67 -6.64
CA ALA A 84 -7.96 -12.79 -7.34
C ALA A 84 -9.22 -13.56 -7.79
N MET A 85 -10.38 -13.03 -7.47
CA MET A 85 -11.68 -13.59 -7.80
C MET A 85 -12.72 -12.47 -7.88
N ASN A 86 -13.19 -12.17 -9.11
CA ASN A 86 -14.09 -11.03 -9.35
C ASN A 86 -15.45 -11.14 -8.62
N THR A 87 -15.89 -12.36 -8.31
CA THR A 87 -17.12 -12.64 -7.56
C THR A 87 -16.98 -12.43 -6.05
N SER A 88 -15.76 -12.19 -5.54
CA SER A 88 -15.56 -11.91 -4.12
C SER A 88 -16.31 -10.66 -3.67
N THR A 89 -16.82 -10.71 -2.44
CA THR A 89 -17.36 -9.54 -1.74
C THR A 89 -16.25 -8.68 -1.13
N PHE A 90 -15.04 -9.20 -1.03
CA PHE A 90 -13.88 -8.48 -0.51
C PHE A 90 -13.05 -7.88 -1.64
N THR A 91 -12.58 -6.66 -1.39
CA THR A 91 -11.55 -5.99 -2.17
C THR A 91 -10.35 -5.72 -1.27
N PHE A 92 -9.14 -5.87 -1.79
CA PHE A 92 -7.88 -5.77 -1.07
C PHE A 92 -7.03 -4.61 -1.62
N TRP A 93 -6.26 -3.99 -0.73
CA TRP A 93 -5.36 -2.87 -1.01
C TRP A 93 -4.05 -3.02 -0.24
N ASP A 94 -2.92 -2.74 -0.88
CA ASP A 94 -1.68 -2.45 -0.17
C ASP A 94 -1.82 -1.13 0.62
N GLU A 95 -1.13 -1.00 1.75
CA GLU A 95 -1.19 0.19 2.62
C GLU A 95 -0.89 1.50 1.87
N ALA A 96 0.04 1.46 0.92
CA ALA A 96 0.46 2.61 0.12
C ALA A 96 -0.59 3.09 -0.90
N CYS A 97 -1.68 2.36 -1.09
CA CYS A 97 -2.70 2.67 -2.09
C CYS A 97 -3.60 3.83 -1.68
N THR A 98 -3.96 4.68 -2.65
CA THR A 98 -5.08 5.62 -2.49
C THR A 98 -6.40 4.85 -2.60
N VAL A 99 -7.38 5.23 -1.78
CA VAL A 99 -8.72 4.63 -1.71
C VAL A 99 -9.80 5.67 -1.64
#